data_AF-A0A367AEQ2-F1
#
_entry.id   AF-A0A367AEQ2-F1
#
_cell.length_a   1.000
_cell.length_b   1.000
_cell.length_c   1.000
_cell.angle_alpha   90.00
_cell.angle_beta   90.00
_cell.angle_gamma   90.00
#
_symmetry.space_group_name_H-M   'P 1'
#
loop_
_entity.id
_entity.type
_entity.pdbx_description
1 polymer ?
#
loop_
_entity_poly.entity_id
_entity_poly.type
_entity_poly.pdbx_seq_one_letter_code
_entity_poly.pdbx_strand_id
1 'polypeptide(L)'
;MSDDAARAGEPIEINSCDDVLTHVFEFLDHETDDARRAVIAEHLEDCSSCLREFGIEQEFKALVRRRCGGDKPPTGLRDRIKMQLTSVSFEEDGTQISVERVTIERTAD
;
A
#
# COMPACT_ATOMS: atom_id res chain seq x y z
N MET A 1 15.85 -19.30 -6.04
CA MET A 1 16.46 -18.55 -7.15
C MET A 1 15.38 -17.54 -7.55
N SER A 2 15.18 -16.50 -6.75
CA SER A 2 15.93 -15.22 -6.76
C SER A 2 15.63 -14.45 -8.04
N ASP A 3 14.54 -13.68 -8.00
CA ASP A 3 14.46 -12.34 -8.59
C ASP A 3 13.18 -11.67 -8.07
N ASP A 4 13.23 -11.24 -6.80
CA ASP A 4 12.22 -10.39 -6.13
C ASP A 4 12.83 -9.00 -5.89
N ALA A 5 13.53 -8.48 -6.91
CA ALA A 5 14.35 -7.28 -6.79
C ALA A 5 14.43 -6.49 -8.10
N ALA A 6 13.28 -6.18 -8.71
CA ALA A 6 13.12 -5.13 -9.73
C ALA A 6 11.60 -4.88 -9.88
N ARG A 7 11.01 -3.68 -9.86
CA ARG A 7 11.53 -2.34 -10.16
C ARG A 7 10.71 -1.29 -9.39
N ALA A 8 11.27 -0.71 -8.34
CA ALA A 8 10.90 0.66 -7.99
C ALA A 8 11.54 1.58 -9.04
N GLY A 9 10.72 2.14 -9.95
CA GLY A 9 11.10 3.35 -10.69
C GLY A 9 11.66 3.19 -12.11
N GLU A 10 11.41 2.09 -12.82
CA GLU A 10 11.61 2.09 -14.27
C GLU A 10 10.32 2.51 -14.97
N PRO A 11 10.38 3.40 -15.97
CA PRO A 11 9.20 3.83 -16.71
C PRO A 11 8.66 2.63 -17.49
N ILE A 12 7.57 2.05 -17.01
CA ILE A 12 6.83 1.03 -17.72
C ILE A 12 5.91 1.75 -18.69
N GLU A 13 6.13 1.53 -19.99
CA GLU A 13 5.26 2.06 -21.03
C GLU A 13 3.97 1.22 -21.08
N ILE A 14 2.83 1.85 -20.79
CA ILE A 14 1.51 1.22 -20.89
C ILE A 14 0.91 1.61 -22.24
N ASN A 15 0.98 0.69 -23.20
CA ASN A 15 0.52 0.93 -24.58
C ASN A 15 -0.57 -0.04 -25.03
N SER A 16 -0.90 -1.06 -24.22
CA SER A 16 -1.86 -2.11 -24.57
C SER A 16 -2.83 -2.46 -23.45
N CYS A 17 -3.93 -3.14 -23.81
CA CYS A 17 -4.89 -3.67 -22.85
C CYS A 17 -4.23 -4.67 -21.88
N ASP A 18 -3.29 -5.49 -22.39
CA ASP A 18 -2.59 -6.50 -21.60
C ASP A 18 -1.68 -5.85 -20.55
N ASP A 19 -1.04 -4.72 -20.88
CA ASP A 19 -0.21 -3.97 -19.92
C ASP A 19 -1.08 -3.38 -18.80
N VAL A 20 -2.25 -2.84 -19.14
CA VAL A 20 -3.21 -2.30 -18.16
C VAL A 20 -3.70 -3.39 -17.21
N LEU A 21 -4.07 -4.55 -17.75
CA LEU A 21 -4.53 -5.68 -16.93
C LEU A 21 -3.41 -6.28 -16.08
N THR A 22 -2.16 -6.26 -16.56
CA THR A 22 -1.00 -6.71 -15.78
C THR A 22 -0.78 -5.85 -14.54
N HIS A 23 -0.96 -4.54 -14.65
CA HIS A 23 -0.75 -3.58 -13.55
C HIS A 23 -2.02 -3.21 -12.78
N VAL A 24 -3.14 -3.87 -13.06
CA VAL A 24 -4.45 -3.53 -12.48
C VAL A 24 -4.46 -3.68 -10.96
N PHE A 25 -3.76 -4.67 -10.43
CA PHE A 25 -3.67 -4.91 -8.98
C PHE A 25 -2.88 -3.82 -8.27
N GLU A 26 -1.72 -3.43 -8.79
CA GLU A 26 -0.92 -2.33 -8.25
C GLU A 26 -1.73 -1.02 -8.26
N PHE A 27 -2.48 -0.77 -9.34
CA PHE A 27 -3.35 0.39 -9.44
C PHE A 27 -4.44 0.37 -8.35
N LEU A 28 -5.06 -0.80 -8.11
CA LEU A 28 -6.08 -1.03 -7.08
C LEU A 28 -5.55 -0.97 -5.64
N ASP A 29 -4.29 -1.34 -5.41
CA ASP A 29 -3.64 -1.29 -4.10
C ASP A 29 -3.02 0.08 -3.79
N HIS A 30 -3.11 1.01 -4.74
CA HIS A 30 -2.46 2.32 -4.68
C HIS A 30 -0.93 2.23 -4.63
N GLU A 31 -0.37 1.20 -5.26
CA GLU A 31 1.08 0.93 -5.37
C GLU A 31 1.66 1.41 -6.71
N THR A 32 0.88 2.13 -7.50
CA THR A 32 1.34 2.83 -8.71
C THR A 32 1.76 4.26 -8.42
N ASP A 33 2.83 4.70 -9.08
CA ASP A 33 3.23 6.10 -9.17
C ASP A 33 2.18 6.93 -9.92
N ASP A 34 2.21 8.25 -9.73
CA ASP A 34 1.19 9.16 -10.26
C ASP A 34 1.11 9.17 -11.79
N ALA A 35 2.25 9.04 -12.47
CA ALA A 35 2.29 9.03 -13.94
C ALA A 35 1.64 7.76 -14.49
N ARG A 36 2.00 6.60 -13.94
CA ARG A 36 1.41 5.31 -14.30
C ARG A 36 -0.07 5.24 -13.97
N ARG A 37 -0.48 5.80 -12.83
CA ARG A 37 -1.89 5.90 -12.45
C ARG A 37 -2.71 6.68 -13.48
N ALA A 38 -2.18 7.80 -13.98
CA ALA A 38 -2.88 8.63 -14.96
C ALA A 38 -3.11 7.85 -16.27
N VAL A 39 -2.10 7.15 -16.79
CA VAL A 39 -2.20 6.38 -18.03
C VAL A 39 -3.19 5.22 -17.90
N ILE A 40 -3.16 4.49 -16.78
CA ILE A 40 -4.13 3.41 -16.52
C ILE A 40 -5.55 3.96 -16.44
N ALA A 41 -5.74 5.08 -15.74
CA ALA A 41 -7.06 5.71 -15.60
C ALA A 41 -7.62 6.14 -16.96
N GLU A 42 -6.83 6.82 -17.78
CA GLU A 42 -7.20 7.22 -19.15
C GLU A 42 -7.61 6.01 -20.00
N HIS A 43 -6.83 4.93 -19.99
CA HIS A 43 -7.17 3.72 -20.73
C HIS A 43 -8.47 3.07 -20.23
N LEU A 44 -8.70 3.02 -18.93
CA LEU A 44 -9.94 2.46 -18.36
C LEU A 44 -11.17 3.30 -18.72
N GLU A 45 -11.02 4.61 -18.91
CA GLU A 45 -12.08 5.50 -19.38
C GLU A 45 -12.43 5.23 -20.86
N ASP A 46 -11.41 4.99 -21.70
CA ASP A 46 -11.59 4.81 -23.15
C ASP A 46 -11.87 3.35 -23.57
N CYS A 47 -11.52 2.36 -22.74
CA CYS A 47 -11.56 0.94 -23.10
C CYS A 47 -12.60 0.15 -22.29
N SER A 48 -13.80 -0.03 -22.88
CA SER A 48 -14.92 -0.74 -22.23
C SER A 48 -14.63 -2.20 -21.85
N SER A 49 -13.74 -2.90 -22.56
CA SER A 49 -13.33 -4.26 -22.22
C SER A 49 -12.47 -4.27 -20.96
N CYS A 50 -11.46 -3.40 -20.87
CA CYS A 50 -10.62 -3.29 -19.68
C CYS A 50 -11.43 -2.82 -18.47
N LEU A 51 -12.38 -1.90 -18.64
CA LEU A 51 -13.25 -1.45 -17.57
C LEU A 51 -14.12 -2.59 -16.99
N ARG A 52 -14.55 -3.54 -17.83
CA ARG A 52 -15.33 -4.70 -17.38
C ARG A 52 -14.49 -5.65 -16.54
N GLU A 53 -13.30 -6.00 -17.02
CA GLU A 53 -12.38 -6.88 -16.30
C GLU A 53 -11.92 -6.23 -14.99
N PHE A 54 -11.56 -4.94 -15.03
CA PHE A 54 -11.26 -4.13 -13.85
C PHE A 54 -12.41 -4.14 -12.83
N GLY A 55 -13.66 -4.00 -13.28
CA GLY A 55 -14.84 -4.04 -12.42
C GLY A 55 -14.97 -5.37 -11.67
N ILE A 56 -14.67 -6.49 -12.32
CA ILE A 56 -14.67 -7.82 -11.68
C ILE A 56 -13.61 -7.87 -10.57
N GLU A 57 -12.39 -7.40 -10.86
CA GLU A 57 -11.29 -7.37 -9.89
C GLU A 57 -11.60 -6.47 -8.67
N GLN A 58 -12.22 -5.31 -8.90
CA GLN A 58 -12.67 -4.42 -7.82
C GLN A 58 -13.67 -5.10 -6.89
N GLU A 59 -14.70 -5.73 -7.47
CA GLU A 59 -15.75 -6.41 -6.71
C GLU A 59 -15.18 -7.62 -5.95
N PHE A 60 -14.25 -8.36 -6.56
CA PHE A 60 -13.54 -9.46 -5.90
C PHE A 60 -12.75 -8.96 -4.69
N LYS A 61 -11.96 -7.90 -4.85
CA LYS A 61 -11.19 -7.30 -3.77
C LYS A 61 -12.09 -6.76 -2.64
N ALA A 62 -13.22 -6.14 -3.00
CA ALA A 62 -14.22 -5.69 -2.03
C ALA A 62 -14.82 -6.86 -1.25
N LEU A 63 -15.13 -7.97 -1.93
CA LEU A 63 -15.65 -9.19 -1.32
C LEU A 63 -14.64 -9.80 -0.34
N VAL A 64 -13.37 -9.94 -0.75
CA VAL A 64 -12.29 -10.45 0.10
C VAL A 64 -12.11 -9.56 1.33
N ARG A 65 -12.07 -8.23 1.17
CA ARG A 65 -11.98 -7.30 2.30
C ARG A 65 -13.15 -7.48 3.28
N ARG A 66 -14.38 -7.66 2.77
CA ARG A 66 -15.56 -7.88 3.61
C ARG A 66 -15.55 -9.21 4.37
N ARG A 67 -15.06 -10.28 3.73
CA ARG A 67 -15.13 -11.65 4.27
C ARG A 67 -13.89 -12.05 5.07
N CYS A 68 -12.73 -11.51 4.70
CA CYS A 68 -11.42 -11.90 5.22
C CYS A 68 -10.66 -10.73 5.87
N GLY A 69 -11.03 -9.48 5.59
CA GLY A 69 -10.40 -8.28 6.16
C GLY A 69 -11.14 -7.68 7.37
N GLY A 70 -12.09 -8.42 7.94
CA GLY A 70 -13.06 -7.93 8.92
C GLY A 70 -12.61 -7.93 10.39
N ASP A 71 -11.42 -8.45 10.71
CA ASP A 71 -10.94 -8.40 12.08
C ASP A 71 -10.44 -6.99 12.38
N LYS A 72 -11.16 -6.30 13.29
CA LYS A 72 -10.71 -5.02 13.83
C LYS A 72 -9.28 -5.22 14.33
N PRO A 73 -8.30 -4.41 13.86
CA PRO A 73 -6.94 -4.53 14.35
C PRO A 73 -6.93 -4.40 15.88
N PRO A 74 -6.08 -5.17 16.58
CA PRO A 74 -5.97 -5.11 18.03
C PRO A 74 -5.88 -3.66 18.52
N THR A 75 -6.60 -3.35 19.61
CA THR A 75 -6.56 -2.01 20.21
C THR A 75 -5.12 -1.66 20.58
N GLY A 76 -4.67 -0.47 20.21
CA GLY A 76 -3.29 -0.02 20.44
C GLY A 76 -2.24 -0.53 19.45
N LEU A 77 -2.58 -1.34 18.43
CA LEU A 77 -1.62 -1.76 17.39
C LEU A 77 -1.04 -0.55 16.64
N ARG A 78 -1.88 0.41 16.27
CA ARG A 78 -1.45 1.64 15.59
C ARG A 78 -0.44 2.42 16.43
N ASP A 79 -0.66 2.52 17.74
CA ASP A 79 0.22 3.26 18.63
C ASP A 79 1.54 2.54 18.84
N ARG A 80 1.53 1.21 18.95
CA ARG A 80 2.73 0.37 18.95
C ARG A 80 3.55 0.54 17.67
N ILE A 81 2.90 0.49 16.50
CA ILE A 81 3.58 0.69 15.20
C ILE A 81 4.20 2.08 15.13
N LYS A 82 3.46 3.13 15.48
CA LYS A 82 3.98 4.50 15.52
C LYS A 82 5.18 4.63 16.45
N MET A 83 5.11 4.01 17.64
CA MET A 83 6.19 4.03 18.61
C MET A 83 7.45 3.37 18.05
N GLN A 84 7.32 2.19 17.42
CA GLN A 84 8.45 1.51 16.78
C GLN A 84 9.03 2.30 15.60
N LEU A 85 8.20 2.92 14.76
CA LEU A 85 8.66 3.73 13.64
C LEU A 85 9.31 5.06 14.05
N THR A 86 8.97 5.58 15.23
CA THR A 86 9.50 6.86 15.75
C THR A 86 10.65 6.67 16.73
N SER A 87 11.03 5.42 17.02
CA SER A 87 12.15 5.12 17.91
C SER A 87 13.46 5.56 17.25
N VAL A 88 14.19 6.46 17.92
CA VAL A 88 15.54 6.86 17.53
C VAL A 88 16.51 6.33 18.58
N SER A 89 17.45 5.50 18.13
CA SER A 89 18.53 4.96 18.95
C SER A 89 19.85 5.58 18.52
N PHE A 90 20.62 6.11 19.48
CA PHE A 90 21.96 6.62 19.28
C PHE A 90 22.96 5.71 20.01
N GLU A 91 24.11 5.47 19.39
CA GLU A 91 25.23 4.76 20.00
C GLU A 91 26.44 5.68 20.02
N GLU A 92 26.91 6.03 21.22
CA GLU A 92 28.13 6.82 21.43
C GLU A 92 28.98 6.11 22.51
N ASP A 93 30.24 5.83 22.19
CA ASP A 93 31.21 5.15 23.07
C ASP A 93 30.70 3.83 23.71
N GLY A 94 30.01 3.00 22.93
CA GLY A 94 29.47 1.71 23.37
C GLY A 94 28.26 1.80 24.31
N THR A 95 27.75 3.02 24.56
CA THR A 95 26.52 3.26 25.32
C THR A 95 25.37 3.49 24.33
N GLN A 96 24.38 2.61 24.36
CA GLN A 96 23.16 2.76 23.56
C GLN A 96 22.12 3.57 24.34
N ILE A 97 21.65 4.68 23.75
CA ILE A 97 20.60 5.53 24.32
C ILE A 97 19.36 5.42 23.42
N SER A 98 18.26 4.89 23.97
CA SER A 98 16.94 4.87 23.32
C SER A 98 16.03 5.96 23.92
N VAL A 99 15.39 6.74 23.05
CA VAL A 99 14.42 7.77 23.47
C VAL A 99 13.02 7.37 23.01
N GLU A 100 12.16 7.00 23.95
CA GLU A 100 10.75 6.68 23.67
C GLU A 100 9.85 7.88 24.00
N ARG A 101 9.08 8.36 23.02
CA ARG A 101 8.06 9.40 23.26
C ARG A 101 6.79 8.75 23.79
N VAL A 102 6.57 8.81 25.10
CA VAL A 102 5.31 8.37 25.73
C VAL A 102 4.24 9.44 25.53
N THR A 103 3.23 9.15 24.71
CA THR A 103 2.06 10.02 24.55
C THR A 103 0.97 9.54 25.50
N ILE A 104 0.67 10.30 26.56
CA ILE A 104 -0.35 9.95 27.55
C ILE A 104 -1.67 10.56 27.10
N GLU A 105 -2.59 9.75 26.58
CA GLU A 105 -3.98 10.15 26.35
C GLU A 105 -4.75 9.99 27.67
N ARG A 106 -4.92 11.08 28.42
CA ARG A 106 -5.78 11.11 29.61
C ARG A 106 -7.24 11.13 29.14
N THR A 107 -7.96 10.03 29.35
CA THR A 107 -9.42 10.02 29.27
C THR A 107 -9.97 10.77 30.49
N ALA A 108 -10.61 11.92 30.26
CA ALA A 108 -11.39 12.62 31.26
C ALA A 108 -12.77 11.96 31.39
N ASP A 109 -13.22 11.81 32.64
CA ASP A 109 -14.48 11.22 33.12
C ASP A 109 -15.73 11.93 32.55
#